data_AF-A0A9E4CSA0-F1
#
_entry.id   AF-A0A9E4CSA0-F1
#
_cell.length_a   1.000
_cell.length_b   1.000
_cell.length_c   1.000
_cell.angle_alpha   90.00
_cell.angle_beta   90.00
_cell.angle_gamma   90.00
#
_symmetry.space_group_name_H-M   'P 1'
#
loop_
_entity.id
_entity.type
_entity.pdbx_description
1 polymer ?
#
loop_
_entity_poly.entity_id
_entity_poly.type
_entity_poly.pdbx_seq_one_letter_code
_entity_poly.pdbx_strand_id
1 'polypeptide(L)' 'MVSELTDGVRAAEFCRQDGYAYRFDWGPEGLAALAPHCEVVVIVDVLRFTSAVCCAVESGATVLPYRWKDDTAGAFAA' A
#
# COMPACT_ATOMS: atom_id res chain seq x y z
N MET A 1 13.31 15.74 -30.23
CA MET A 1 13.36 14.38 -29.67
C MET A 1 12.36 14.34 -28.51
N VAL A 2 11.07 14.31 -28.85
CA VAL A 2 9.99 14.14 -27.87
C VAL A 2 9.67 12.66 -27.95
N SER A 3 10.16 11.90 -26.97
CA SER A 3 9.82 10.48 -26.84
C SER A 3 8.34 10.37 -26.53
N GLU A 4 7.67 9.45 -27.22
CA GLU A 4 6.27 9.08 -27.04
C GLU A 4 5.93 8.93 -25.56
N LEU A 5 4.96 9.71 -25.09
CA LEU A 5 4.31 9.47 -23.80
C LEU A 5 3.43 8.23 -23.97
N THR A 6 3.99 7.07 -23.65
CA THR A 6 3.27 5.78 -23.57
C THR A 6 2.06 5.92 -22.65
N ASP A 7 0.83 6.01 -23.19
CA ASP A 7 -0.48 5.84 -22.53
C ASP A 7 -0.66 6.33 -21.06
N GLY A 8 0.10 7.34 -20.62
CA GLY A 8 0.13 7.75 -19.21
C GLY A 8 0.81 6.76 -18.25
N VAL A 9 1.35 5.65 -18.74
CA VAL A 9 2.08 4.67 -17.93
C VAL A 9 3.51 5.16 -17.74
N ARG A 10 3.88 5.46 -16.48
CA ARG A 10 5.25 5.83 -16.11
C ARG A 10 6.17 4.61 -16.29
N ALA A 11 7.40 4.84 -16.77
CA ALA A 11 8.40 3.78 -16.89
C ALA A 11 8.63 3.11 -15.53
N ALA A 12 8.68 1.78 -15.48
CA ALA A 12 8.82 1.03 -14.23
C ALA A 12 10.06 1.43 -13.42
N GLU A 13 11.16 1.76 -14.09
CA GLU A 13 12.38 2.27 -13.46
C GLU A 13 12.14 3.58 -12.69
N PHE A 14 11.34 4.49 -13.23
CA PHE A 14 10.98 5.73 -12.56
C PHE A 14 10.20 5.45 -11.27
N CYS A 15 9.25 4.51 -11.30
CA CYS A 15 8.44 4.15 -10.13
C CYS A 15 9.24 3.40 -9.06
N ARG A 16 10.31 2.69 -9.44
CA ARG A 16 11.17 1.97 -8.47
C ARG A 16 12.02 2.90 -7.61
N GLN A 17 12.29 4.12 -8.07
CA GLN A 17 13.05 5.13 -7.30
C GLN A 17 14.38 4.57 -6.75
N ASP A 18 15.15 3.89 -7.60
CA ASP A 18 16.44 3.34 -7.22
C ASP A 18 17.43 4.43 -6.77
N GLY A 19 18.25 4.10 -5.76
CA GLY A 19 19.20 5.04 -5.15
C GLY A 19 18.63 5.89 -4.00
N TYR A 20 17.31 5.90 -3.79
CA TYR A 20 16.70 6.52 -2.61
C TYR A 20 16.56 5.53 -1.46
N ALA A 21 16.89 6.00 -0.25
CA ALA A 21 16.73 5.23 0.99
C ALA A 21 15.26 5.01 1.35
N TYR A 22 14.40 5.96 1.02
CA TYR A 22 12.95 5.90 1.23
C TYR A 22 12.24 6.11 -0.10
N ARG A 23 11.31 5.20 -0.41
CA ARG A 23 10.60 5.13 -1.68
C ARG A 23 9.11 5.20 -1.40
N PHE A 24 8.38 5.91 -2.26
CA PHE A 24 6.98 6.24 -2.07
C PHE A 24 6.23 6.00 -3.37
N ASP A 25 5.15 5.24 -3.27
CA ASP A 25 4.20 5.07 -4.35
C ASP A 25 2.80 4.88 -3.78
N TRP A 26 1.79 4.90 -4.65
CA TRP A 26 0.39 4.88 -4.28
C TRP A 26 -0.28 3.58 -4.69
N GLY A 27 -1.16 3.11 -3.80
CA GLY A 27 -2.06 2.00 -4.09
C GLY A 27 -1.39 0.64 -4.24
N PRO A 28 -2.17 -0.39 -4.61
CA PRO A 28 -1.70 -1.76 -4.74
C PRO A 28 -0.61 -1.94 -5.81
N GLU A 29 -0.66 -1.18 -6.90
CA GLU A 29 0.31 -1.25 -8.00
C GLU A 29 1.69 -0.76 -7.54
N GLY A 30 1.73 0.37 -6.84
CA GLY A 30 2.96 0.89 -6.23
C GLY A 30 3.53 -0.05 -5.17
N LEU A 31 2.66 -0.64 -4.35
CA LEU A 31 3.06 -1.68 -3.40
C LEU A 31 3.69 -2.89 -4.11
N ALA A 32 3.06 -3.40 -5.17
CA ALA A 32 3.59 -4.53 -5.93
C ALA A 32 4.94 -4.22 -6.59
N ALA A 33 5.14 -2.98 -7.02
CA ALA A 33 6.39 -2.53 -7.63
C ALA A 33 7.53 -2.37 -6.61
N LEU A 34 7.25 -1.88 -5.39
CA LEU A 34 8.26 -1.55 -4.39
C LEU A 34 8.53 -2.68 -3.38
N ALA A 35 7.53 -3.47 -3.00
CA ALA A 35 7.66 -4.50 -1.96
C ALA A 35 8.81 -5.50 -2.20
N PRO A 36 9.10 -5.96 -3.44
CA PRO A 36 10.24 -6.86 -3.69
C PRO A 36 11.62 -6.22 -3.45
N HIS A 37 11.68 -4.89 -3.33
CA HIS A 37 12.92 -4.11 -3.21
C HIS A 37 13.07 -3.43 -1.84
N CYS A 38 12.13 -3.64 -0.92
CA CYS A 38 12.09 -3.00 0.39
C CYS A 38 12.05 -4.05 1.50
N GLU A 39 12.89 -3.90 2.52
CA GLU A 39 12.84 -4.76 3.71
C GLU A 39 11.60 -4.50 4.57
N VAL A 40 11.12 -3.26 4.57
CA VAL A 40 9.96 -2.81 5.33
C VAL A 40 9.08 -1.95 4.43
N VAL A 41 7.77 -2.19 4.48
CA VAL A 41 6.77 -1.36 3.81
C VAL A 41 5.88 -0.71 4.86
N VAL A 42 5.70 0.61 4.76
CA VAL A 42 4.81 1.38 5.63
C VAL A 42 3.59 1.80 4.83
N ILE A 43 2.41 1.33 5.24
CA ILE A 43 1.13 1.76 4.65
C ILE A 43 0.72 3.08 5.32
N VAL A 44 0.59 4.13 4.53
CA VAL A 44 0.10 5.44 4.96
C VAL A 44 -1.30 5.63 4.38
N ASP A 45 -2.29 5.82 5.25
CA ASP A 45 -3.61 6.30 4.83
C ASP A 45 -3.85 7.71 5.38
N VAL A 46 -4.24 8.61 4.48
CA VAL A 46 -4.57 10.00 4.78
C VAL A 46 -6.02 10.13 5.27
N LEU A 47 -6.90 9.15 4.98
CA LEU A 47 -8.35 9.26 5.14
C LEU A 47 -8.96 8.51 6.33
N ARG A 48 -8.14 7.85 7.18
CA ARG A 48 -8.37 7.43 8.60
C ARG A 48 -7.96 5.98 8.92
N PHE A 49 -7.67 5.12 7.95
CA PHE A 49 -7.42 3.69 8.16
C PHE A 49 -6.32 3.45 9.21
N THR A 50 -5.15 4.06 9.05
CA THR A 50 -4.05 3.88 10.01
C THR A 50 -4.42 4.39 11.41
N SER A 51 -5.10 5.53 11.52
CA SER A 51 -5.61 6.03 12.80
C SER A 51 -6.61 5.06 13.46
N ALA A 52 -7.54 4.50 12.67
CA ALA A 52 -8.53 3.55 13.18
C ALA A 52 -7.89 2.24 13.63
N VAL A 53 -6.89 1.74 12.90
CA VAL A 53 -6.10 0.56 13.27
C VAL A 53 -5.35 0.81 14.58
N CYS A 54 -4.67 1.96 14.72
CA CYS A 54 -4.00 2.33 15.97
C CYS A 54 -4.98 2.33 17.16
N CYS A 55 -6.10 3.05 17.06
CA CYS A 55 -7.09 3.10 18.13
C CYS A 55 -7.64 1.71 18.51
N ALA A 56 -7.90 0.85 17.52
CA ALA A 56 -8.42 -0.50 17.76
C ALA A 56 -7.40 -1.37 18.52
N VAL A 57 -6.14 -1.36 18.08
CA VAL A 57 -5.06 -2.11 18.73
C VAL A 57 -4.78 -1.58 20.14
N GLU A 58 -4.73 -0.26 20.31
CA GLU A 58 -4.56 0.39 21.63
C GLU A 58 -5.72 0.07 22.58
N SER A 59 -6.91 -0.21 22.04
CA SER A 59 -8.08 -0.66 22.82
C SER A 59 -8.08 -2.17 23.10
N GLY A 60 -7.03 -2.89 22.71
CA GLY A 60 -6.89 -4.34 22.92
C GLY A 60 -7.54 -5.22 21.86
N ALA A 61 -7.99 -4.66 20.72
CA ALA A 61 -8.54 -5.44 19.63
C ALA A 61 -7.44 -6.06 18.76
N THR A 62 -7.70 -7.27 18.23
CA THR A 62 -6.91 -7.83 17.14
C THR A 62 -7.46 -7.32 15.81
N VAL A 63 -6.59 -6.71 14.99
CA VAL A 63 -6.95 -6.24 13.65
C VAL A 63 -6.47 -7.26 12.62
N LEU A 64 -7.39 -7.81 11.84
CA LEU A 64 -7.08 -8.77 10.79
C LEU A 64 -7.16 -8.08 9.41
N PRO A 65 -6.16 -8.24 8.54
CA PRO A 65 -6.25 -7.75 7.17
C PRO A 65 -7.28 -8.58 6.40
N TYR A 66 -8.27 -7.91 5.81
CA TYR A 66 -9.34 -8.57 5.08
C TYR A 66 -9.81 -7.73 3.90
N ARG A 67 -10.40 -8.39 2.89
CA ARG A 67 -10.88 -7.72 1.69
C ARG A 67 -12.04 -6.77 2.02
N TRP A 68 -12.01 -5.57 1.44
CA TRP A 68 -13.09 -4.59 1.63
C TRP A 68 -14.41 -5.07 1.00
N LYS A 69 -15.52 -4.84 1.73
CA LYS A 69 -16.90 -5.18 1.29
C LYS A 69 -17.05 -6.63 0.84
N ASP A 70 -16.53 -7.54 1.63
CA ASP A 70 -16.68 -8.97 1.43
C ASP A 70 -17.49 -9.55 2.61
N ASP A 71 -18.60 -10.21 2.29
CA ASP A 71 -19.59 -10.65 3.28
C ASP A 71 -19.07 -11.81 4.16
N THR A 72 -17.95 -12.45 3.80
CA THR A 72 -17.35 -13.51 4.62
C THR A 72 -16.42 -12.99 5.73
N ALA A 73 -16.33 -11.68 5.92
CA ALA A 73 -15.52 -11.06 6.98
C ALA A 73 -15.86 -11.58 8.39
N GLY A 74 -17.15 -11.75 8.68
CA GLY A 74 -17.60 -12.26 9.98
C GLY A 74 -17.16 -13.70 10.22
N ALA A 75 -17.17 -14.54 9.19
CA ALA A 75 -16.68 -15.92 9.28
C ALA A 75 -15.15 -15.98 9.39
N PHE A 76 -14.44 -15.06 8.75
CA PHE A 76 -12.99 -14.95 8.82
C PHE A 76 -12.48 -14.51 10.20
N ALA A 77 -13.26 -13.69 10.92
CA ALA A 77 -12.92 -13.15 12.23
C ALA A 77 -13.47 -13.96 13.42
N ALA A 78 -14.14 -15.09 13.16
CA ALA A 78 -14.81 -15.92 14.16
C ALA A 78 -13.86 -16.81 14.99
#